data_AF-A0A524JRX1-F1
#
_entry.id   AF-A0A524JRX1-F1
#
_cell.length_a   1.000
_cell.length_b   1.000
_cell.length_c   1.000
_cell.angle_alpha   90.00
_cell.angle_beta   90.00
_cell.angle_gamma   90.00
#
_symmetry.space_group_name_H-M   'P 1'
#
loop_
_entity.id
_entity.type
_entity.pdbx_description
1 polymer ?
#
loop_
_entity_poly.entity_id
_entity_poly.type
_entity_poly.pdbx_seq_one_letter_code
_entity_poly.pdbx_strand_id
1 'polypeptide(L)'
;MTRLIYAALLVLFLASMTFAETPEAEAPKADAPKAETPKAEAPKAEAPTEETSDCDEILAQLEEAKSKYNTDYRAKGKAFNNWRKYNKELHSMSYEATDEPLADSAEKCEKGDYLGKDFCKGALEEFNKISAKEKPAKEELDAAEAKSKESKISYNILLRQSYEMNCLVKK
;
A
#
# COMPACT_ATOMS: atom_id res chain seq x y z
N MET A 1 -36.43 -1.30 -1.13
CA MET A 1 -36.35 -1.00 -2.58
C MET A 1 -34.93 -1.04 -3.13
N THR A 2 -33.92 -0.54 -2.42
CA THR A 2 -32.53 -0.44 -2.90
C THR A 2 -31.84 -1.78 -3.20
N ARG A 3 -32.17 -2.86 -2.47
CA ARG A 3 -31.62 -4.21 -2.73
C ARG A 3 -32.09 -4.84 -4.04
N LEU A 4 -33.31 -4.52 -4.49
CA LEU A 4 -33.86 -5.04 -5.76
C LEU A 4 -33.24 -4.33 -6.97
N ILE A 5 -32.91 -3.05 -6.82
CA ILE A 5 -32.27 -2.24 -7.87
C ILE A 5 -30.83 -2.74 -8.12
N TYR A 6 -30.09 -3.06 -7.06
CA TYR A 6 -28.73 -3.58 -7.18
C TYR A 6 -28.67 -4.95 -7.86
N ALA A 7 -29.62 -5.84 -7.54
CA ALA A 7 -29.73 -7.15 -8.19
C ALA A 7 -30.06 -7.02 -9.69
N ALA A 8 -30.94 -6.10 -10.07
CA ALA A 8 -31.28 -5.86 -11.48
C ALA A 8 -30.10 -5.29 -12.29
N LEU A 9 -29.33 -4.37 -11.70
CA LEU A 9 -28.14 -3.80 -12.35
C LEU A 9 -27.01 -4.82 -12.51
N LEU A 10 -26.84 -5.73 -11.54
CA LEU A 10 -25.81 -6.75 -11.57
C LEU A 10 -26.10 -7.85 -12.61
N VAL A 11 -27.38 -8.19 -12.82
CA VAL A 11 -27.81 -9.12 -13.89
C VAL A 11 -27.62 -8.51 -15.28
N LEU A 12 -27.91 -7.21 -15.46
CA LEU A 12 -27.67 -6.51 -16.72
C LEU A 12 -26.18 -6.43 -17.07
N PHE A 13 -25.31 -6.23 -16.08
CA PHE A 13 -23.86 -6.13 -16.29
C PHE A 13 -23.21 -7.47 -16.68
N LEU A 14 -23.73 -8.59 -16.16
CA LEU A 14 -23.23 -9.92 -16.51
C LEU A 14 -23.69 -10.38 -17.90
N ALA A 15 -24.85 -9.94 -18.38
CA ALA A 15 -25.37 -10.29 -19.70
C ALA A 15 -24.55 -9.68 -20.86
N SER A 16 -23.83 -8.58 -20.62
CA SER A 16 -22.94 -7.96 -21.62
C SER A 16 -21.60 -8.67 -21.82
N MET A 17 -21.25 -9.67 -21.00
CA MET A 17 -19.89 -10.22 -20.95
C MET A 17 -19.72 -11.55 -21.70
N THR A 18 -20.78 -12.05 -22.35
CA THR A 18 -20.76 -13.35 -23.03
C THR A 18 -21.44 -13.27 -24.39
N PHE A 19 -20.70 -12.86 -25.43
CA PHE A 19 -20.87 -13.37 -26.80
C PHE A 19 -19.79 -12.77 -27.72
N ALA A 20 -18.81 -13.59 -28.08
CA ALA A 20 -18.15 -13.48 -29.38
C ALA A 20 -17.87 -14.91 -29.82
N GLU A 21 -18.80 -15.42 -30.61
CA GLU A 21 -18.84 -16.76 -31.17
C GLU A 21 -17.61 -17.06 -32.02
N THR A 22 -17.06 -18.24 -31.80
CA THR A 22 -16.34 -19.03 -32.81
C THR A 22 -17.25 -19.36 -33.98
N PRO A 23 -16.83 -19.13 -35.24
CA PRO A 23 -17.36 -19.87 -36.37
C PRO A 23 -16.40 -21.02 -36.73
N GLU A 24 -16.87 -22.24 -36.49
CA GLU A 24 -16.38 -23.47 -37.11
C GLU A 24 -16.98 -23.54 -38.53
N ALA A 25 -16.17 -23.61 -39.59
CA ALA A 25 -16.62 -24.05 -40.91
C ALA A 25 -15.47 -24.47 -41.84
N GLU A 26 -15.45 -25.79 -42.10
CA GLU A 26 -15.22 -26.49 -43.38
C GLU A 26 -13.87 -26.42 -44.10
N ALA A 27 -13.23 -27.60 -44.14
CA ALA A 27 -12.16 -27.96 -45.06
C ALA A 27 -12.63 -28.08 -46.52
N PRO A 28 -11.72 -27.95 -47.49
CA PRO A 28 -11.61 -28.99 -48.51
C PRO A 28 -10.18 -29.49 -48.73
N LYS A 29 -10.13 -30.73 -49.23
CA LYS A 29 -8.99 -31.62 -49.43
C LYS A 29 -8.04 -31.20 -50.56
N ALA A 30 -6.75 -31.52 -50.31
CA ALA A 30 -5.75 -32.14 -51.18
C ALA A 30 -5.28 -31.43 -52.47
N ASP A 31 -3.97 -31.16 -52.54
CA ASP A 31 -3.09 -31.79 -53.54
C ASP A 31 -1.62 -31.75 -53.05
N ALA A 32 -0.93 -32.88 -53.15
CA ALA A 32 0.53 -33.04 -52.99
C ALA A 32 0.96 -33.94 -54.17
N PRO A 33 2.23 -34.01 -54.62
CA PRO A 33 3.46 -33.51 -53.99
C PRO A 33 4.46 -32.85 -54.96
N LYS A 34 5.54 -32.24 -54.44
CA LYS A 34 6.86 -32.34 -55.12
C LYS A 34 8.01 -32.16 -54.14
N ALA A 35 8.85 -33.19 -54.10
CA ALA A 35 10.10 -33.28 -53.33
C ALA A 35 11.27 -32.59 -54.06
N GLU A 36 12.43 -32.61 -53.39
CA GLU A 36 13.79 -32.14 -53.77
C GLU A 36 14.09 -30.70 -53.30
N THR A 37 15.03 -30.40 -52.39
CA THR A 37 16.34 -30.99 -52.03
C THR A 37 16.78 -30.47 -50.63
N PRO A 38 17.68 -31.17 -49.91
CA PRO A 38 18.22 -30.71 -48.63
C PRO A 38 19.39 -29.75 -48.85
N LYS A 39 19.38 -28.58 -48.21
CA LYS A 39 20.56 -27.69 -48.16
C LYS A 39 21.08 -27.61 -46.73
N ALA A 40 22.32 -28.04 -46.57
CA ALA A 40 23.05 -28.17 -45.33
C ALA A 40 23.40 -26.83 -44.65
N GLU A 41 23.42 -26.90 -43.31
CA GLU A 41 24.26 -26.21 -42.31
C GLU A 41 24.74 -24.76 -42.50
N ALA A 42 24.35 -23.89 -41.56
CA ALA A 42 25.26 -23.01 -40.81
C ALA A 42 24.61 -22.58 -39.46
N PRO A 43 25.41 -22.30 -38.41
CA PRO A 43 25.01 -22.40 -37.00
C PRO A 43 24.40 -21.11 -36.41
N LYS A 44 23.65 -21.31 -35.30
CA LYS A 44 23.40 -20.39 -34.17
C LYS A 44 23.53 -18.88 -34.44
N ALA A 45 22.38 -18.21 -34.45
CA ALA A 45 22.24 -16.96 -33.72
C ALA A 45 21.20 -17.21 -32.62
N GLU A 46 21.66 -17.60 -31.43
CA GLU A 46 20.95 -17.20 -30.22
C GLU A 46 20.81 -15.68 -30.34
N ALA A 47 19.58 -15.17 -30.31
CA ALA A 47 19.35 -13.77 -30.04
C ALA A 47 19.31 -13.63 -28.52
N PRO A 48 20.40 -13.25 -27.84
CA PRO A 48 20.28 -12.74 -26.49
C PRO A 48 19.87 -11.28 -26.66
N THR A 49 18.68 -10.83 -26.23
CA THR A 49 18.54 -9.42 -25.79
C THR A 49 17.22 -9.00 -25.16
N GLU A 50 16.05 -9.55 -25.55
CA GLU A 50 14.78 -9.01 -25.03
C GLU A 50 14.55 -9.32 -23.54
N GLU A 51 14.63 -10.59 -23.11
CA GLU A 51 14.45 -10.92 -21.69
C GLU A 51 15.55 -10.33 -20.77
N THR A 52 16.73 -10.04 -21.33
CA THR A 52 17.85 -9.47 -20.56
C THR A 52 17.72 -7.96 -20.36
N SER A 53 17.22 -7.20 -21.36
CA SER A 53 17.00 -5.76 -21.17
C SER A 53 15.91 -5.49 -20.13
N ASP A 54 14.88 -6.32 -20.11
CA ASP A 54 13.75 -6.14 -19.20
C ASP A 54 14.13 -6.44 -17.75
N CYS A 55 15.07 -7.36 -17.52
CA CYS A 55 15.61 -7.63 -16.19
C CYS A 55 16.44 -6.46 -15.64
N ASP A 56 17.32 -5.86 -16.46
CA ASP A 56 18.12 -4.72 -16.01
C ASP A 56 17.24 -3.52 -15.63
N GLU A 57 16.19 -3.26 -16.42
CA GLU A 57 15.22 -2.22 -16.12
C GLU A 57 14.44 -2.49 -14.82
N ILE A 58 13.89 -3.69 -14.65
CA ILE A 58 13.11 -4.04 -13.45
C ILE A 58 13.99 -4.01 -12.19
N LEU A 59 15.25 -4.45 -12.28
CA LEU A 59 16.17 -4.40 -11.16
C LEU A 59 16.53 -2.95 -10.79
N ALA A 60 16.66 -2.05 -11.77
CA ALA A 60 16.86 -0.62 -11.50
C ALA A 60 15.64 0.00 -10.79
N GLN A 61 14.42 -0.29 -11.28
CA GLN A 61 13.19 0.15 -10.64
C GLN A 61 13.04 -0.44 -9.23
N LEU A 62 13.42 -1.70 -9.02
CA LEU A 62 13.39 -2.38 -7.72
C LEU A 62 14.28 -1.69 -6.68
N GLU A 63 15.51 -1.33 -7.06
CA GLU A 63 16.43 -0.62 -6.18
C GLU A 63 15.94 0.80 -5.86
N GLU A 64 15.34 1.51 -6.82
CA GLU A 64 14.68 2.79 -6.57
C GLU A 64 13.51 2.64 -5.58
N ALA A 65 12.62 1.68 -5.81
CA ALA A 65 11.47 1.42 -4.94
C ALA A 65 11.90 1.02 -3.52
N LYS A 66 12.95 0.22 -3.40
CA LYS A 66 13.56 -0.15 -2.10
C LYS A 66 14.15 1.07 -1.39
N SER A 67 14.86 1.93 -2.10
CA SER A 67 15.41 3.17 -1.56
C SER A 67 14.30 4.10 -1.05
N LYS A 68 13.23 4.26 -1.85
CA LYS A 68 12.03 5.01 -1.47
C LYS A 68 11.37 4.43 -0.23
N TYR A 69 11.12 3.12 -0.20
CA TYR A 69 10.54 2.44 0.96
C TYR A 69 11.36 2.65 2.22
N ASN A 70 12.68 2.53 2.16
CA ASN A 70 13.56 2.76 3.30
C ASN A 70 13.49 4.21 3.80
N THR A 71 13.40 5.17 2.88
CA THR A 71 13.27 6.60 3.21
C THR A 71 11.93 6.88 3.90
N ASP A 72 10.83 6.42 3.33
CA ASP A 72 9.49 6.58 3.89
C ASP A 72 9.35 5.87 5.24
N TYR A 73 9.95 4.68 5.39
CA TYR A 73 9.97 3.94 6.66
C TYR A 73 10.72 4.69 7.76
N ARG A 74 11.88 5.29 7.42
CA ARG A 74 12.63 6.14 8.37
C ARG A 74 11.84 7.38 8.75
N ALA A 75 11.16 8.02 7.79
CA ALA A 75 10.28 9.15 8.06
C ALA A 75 9.14 8.76 9.02
N LYS A 76 8.50 7.61 8.80
CA LYS A 76 7.49 7.04 9.71
C LYS A 76 8.05 6.86 11.13
N GLY A 77 9.24 6.30 11.27
CA GLY A 77 9.89 6.12 12.57
C GLY A 77 10.13 7.45 13.31
N LYS A 78 10.52 8.50 12.58
CA LYS A 78 10.69 9.85 13.17
C LYS A 78 9.36 10.44 13.63
N ALA A 79 8.33 10.39 12.78
CA ALA A 79 7.00 10.88 13.12
C ALA A 79 6.41 10.11 14.32
N PHE A 80 6.60 8.79 14.37
CA PHE A 80 6.18 7.96 15.51
C PHE A 80 6.84 8.38 16.81
N ASN A 81 8.15 8.63 16.80
CA ASN A 81 8.87 9.09 18.00
C ASN A 81 8.40 10.48 18.44
N ASN A 82 8.10 11.37 17.49
CA ASN A 82 7.57 12.70 17.79
C ASN A 82 6.17 12.62 18.44
N TRP A 83 5.25 11.89 17.81
CA TRP A 83 3.91 11.65 18.35
C TRP A 83 3.96 10.98 19.73
N ARG A 84 4.77 9.91 19.87
CA ARG A 84 4.91 9.16 21.12
C ARG A 84 5.33 10.04 22.28
N LYS A 85 6.15 11.08 22.04
CA LYS A 85 6.56 12.03 23.07
C LYS A 85 5.34 12.74 23.68
N TYR A 86 4.51 13.37 22.86
CA TYR A 86 3.34 14.12 23.34
C TYR A 86 2.22 13.19 23.84
N ASN A 87 2.02 12.05 23.17
CA ASN A 87 1.09 11.03 23.64
C ASN A 87 1.47 10.51 25.04
N LYS A 88 2.77 10.31 25.30
CA LYS A 88 3.26 9.96 26.63
C LYS A 88 2.97 11.08 27.63
N GLU A 89 3.21 12.36 27.29
CA GLU A 89 2.89 13.49 28.18
C GLU A 89 1.38 13.49 28.57
N LEU A 90 0.48 13.28 27.61
CA LEU A 90 -0.98 13.18 27.88
C LEU A 90 -1.38 12.01 28.80
N HIS A 91 -0.71 10.87 28.66
CA HIS A 91 -1.13 9.62 29.33
C HIS A 91 -0.29 9.25 30.57
N SER A 92 0.83 9.94 30.81
CA SER A 92 1.70 9.68 31.97
C SER A 92 1.69 10.79 33.02
N MET A 93 1.21 11.99 32.69
CA MET A 93 0.95 13.01 33.69
C MET A 93 -0.31 12.64 34.47
N SER A 94 -0.13 12.23 35.72
CA SER A 94 -1.19 12.26 36.73
C SER A 94 -1.35 13.72 37.18
N TYR A 95 -2.57 14.27 37.11
CA TYR A 95 -2.81 15.62 37.66
C TYR A 95 -2.86 15.56 39.19
N GLU A 96 -2.34 16.56 39.90
CA GLU A 96 -1.96 16.50 41.33
C GLU A 96 -3.05 16.05 42.33
N ALA A 97 -4.31 15.92 41.91
CA ALA A 97 -5.40 15.42 42.75
C ALA A 97 -5.93 14.03 42.35
N THR A 98 -5.37 13.40 41.31
CA THR A 98 -5.91 12.21 40.65
C THR A 98 -4.77 11.30 40.21
N ASP A 99 -4.79 10.02 40.58
CA ASP A 99 -3.88 9.01 40.01
C ASP A 99 -4.23 8.67 38.54
N GLU A 100 -5.16 9.43 37.93
CA GLU A 100 -5.65 9.24 36.57
C GLU A 100 -4.83 10.05 35.56
N PRO A 101 -4.66 9.54 34.33
CA PRO A 101 -4.08 10.30 33.23
C PRO A 101 -4.76 11.65 33.01
N LEU A 102 -3.98 12.64 32.57
CA LEU A 102 -4.47 13.98 32.23
C LEU A 102 -5.59 13.95 31.18
N ALA A 103 -5.48 13.07 30.18
CA ALA A 103 -6.51 12.90 29.15
C ALA A 103 -7.86 12.46 29.76
N ASP A 104 -7.85 11.48 30.66
CA ASP A 104 -9.05 10.96 31.31
C ASP A 104 -9.67 12.01 32.26
N SER A 105 -8.83 12.74 32.98
CA SER A 105 -9.26 13.86 33.83
C SER A 105 -9.92 14.98 33.03
N ALA A 106 -9.33 15.35 31.88
CA ALA A 106 -9.89 16.35 30.98
C ALA A 106 -11.26 15.91 30.42
N GLU A 107 -11.37 14.66 29.96
CA GLU A 107 -12.64 14.11 29.44
C GLU A 107 -13.75 14.15 30.51
N LYS A 108 -13.46 13.76 31.75
CA LYS A 108 -14.43 13.83 32.85
C LYS A 108 -14.81 15.27 33.20
N CYS A 109 -13.86 16.20 33.12
CA CYS A 109 -14.12 17.62 33.31
C CYS A 109 -15.03 18.20 32.22
N GLU A 110 -14.89 17.78 30.97
CA GLU A 110 -15.81 18.15 29.88
C GLU A 110 -17.23 17.59 30.08
N LYS A 111 -17.34 16.39 30.64
CA LYS A 111 -18.63 15.75 30.96
C LYS A 111 -19.32 16.33 32.19
N GLY A 112 -18.60 17.10 33.01
CA GLY A 112 -19.11 17.68 34.25
C GLY A 112 -19.13 16.70 35.43
N ASP A 113 -18.41 15.58 35.34
CA ASP A 113 -18.38 14.51 36.34
C ASP A 113 -17.42 14.79 37.51
N TYR A 114 -16.73 15.94 37.53
CA TYR A 114 -15.68 16.26 38.51
C TYR A 114 -16.11 17.20 39.64
N LEU A 115 -15.50 16.99 40.82
CA LEU A 115 -15.86 17.63 42.09
C LEU A 115 -15.38 19.09 42.27
N GLY A 116 -14.79 19.74 41.26
CA GLY A 116 -14.29 21.11 41.43
C GLY A 116 -14.02 21.87 40.12
N LYS A 117 -14.59 23.07 39.98
CA LYS A 117 -14.43 23.94 38.79
C LYS A 117 -12.98 24.39 38.59
N ASP A 118 -12.26 24.68 39.67
CA ASP A 118 -10.88 25.15 39.60
C ASP A 118 -9.91 24.06 39.15
N PHE A 119 -10.10 22.83 39.65
CA PHE A 119 -9.37 21.65 39.17
C PHE A 119 -9.57 21.46 37.67
N CYS A 120 -10.83 21.46 37.21
CA CYS A 120 -11.12 21.25 35.80
C CYS A 120 -10.56 22.33 34.90
N LYS A 121 -10.56 23.59 35.35
CA LYS A 121 -9.92 24.67 34.62
C LYS A 121 -8.43 24.38 34.40
N GLY A 122 -7.70 24.01 35.45
CA GLY A 122 -6.28 23.71 35.35
C GLY A 122 -5.96 22.47 34.51
N ALA A 123 -6.72 21.39 34.69
CA ALA A 123 -6.56 20.15 33.92
C ALA A 123 -6.84 20.38 32.42
N LEU A 124 -7.91 21.11 32.08
CA LEU A 124 -8.23 21.44 30.69
C LEU A 124 -7.20 22.38 30.06
N GLU A 125 -6.68 23.35 30.81
CA GLU A 125 -5.62 24.23 30.30
C GLU A 125 -4.35 23.45 29.94
N GLU A 126 -3.89 22.53 30.78
CA GLU A 126 -2.72 21.68 30.50
C GLU A 126 -2.99 20.67 29.37
N PHE A 127 -4.17 20.03 29.38
CA PHE A 127 -4.57 19.12 28.32
C PHE A 127 -4.56 19.80 26.95
N ASN A 128 -5.15 21.00 26.85
CA ASN A 128 -5.20 21.75 25.60
C ASN A 128 -3.80 22.14 25.09
N LYS A 129 -2.86 22.48 25.99
CA LYS A 129 -1.47 22.81 25.61
C LYS A 129 -0.74 21.62 25.00
N ILE A 130 -0.94 20.41 25.55
CA ILE A 130 -0.25 19.20 25.06
C ILE A 130 -0.97 18.64 23.83
N SER A 131 -2.31 18.59 23.85
CA SER A 131 -3.14 18.15 22.72
C SER A 131 -2.87 18.97 21.45
N ALA A 132 -2.64 20.28 21.58
CA ALA A 132 -2.26 21.14 20.46
C ALA A 132 -0.94 20.73 19.76
N LYS A 133 -0.08 19.96 20.43
CA LYS A 133 1.17 19.41 19.87
C LYS A 133 1.02 17.95 19.45
N GLU A 134 0.27 17.16 20.22
CA GLU A 134 0.05 15.74 19.94
C GLU A 134 -0.74 15.55 18.64
N LYS A 135 -1.81 16.32 18.43
CA LYS A 135 -2.69 16.20 17.27
C LYS A 135 -1.95 16.36 15.93
N PRO A 136 -1.19 17.46 15.67
CA PRO A 136 -0.44 17.58 14.43
C PRO A 136 0.66 16.52 14.31
N ALA A 137 1.27 16.08 15.41
CA ALA A 137 2.25 14.99 15.38
C ALA A 137 1.61 13.64 14.99
N LYS A 138 0.36 13.40 15.41
CA LYS A 138 -0.42 12.23 15.01
C LYS A 138 -0.79 12.27 13.53
N GLU A 139 -1.22 13.43 13.03
CA GLU A 139 -1.50 13.64 11.60
C GLU A 139 -0.24 13.42 10.74
N GLU A 140 0.92 13.90 11.20
CA GLU A 140 2.21 13.65 10.55
C GLU A 140 2.55 12.15 10.52
N LEU A 141 2.34 11.45 11.64
CA LEU A 141 2.54 9.99 11.71
C LEU A 141 1.63 9.25 10.74
N ASP A 142 0.35 9.61 10.66
CA ASP A 142 -0.61 8.96 9.76
C ASP A 142 -0.23 9.18 8.29
N ALA A 143 0.18 10.41 7.95
CA ALA A 143 0.67 10.71 6.61
C ALA A 143 1.96 9.94 6.27
N ALA A 144 2.90 9.83 7.21
CA ALA A 144 4.14 9.07 7.02
C ALA A 144 3.89 7.56 6.91
N GLU A 145 2.92 7.03 7.66
CA GLU A 145 2.50 5.64 7.57
C GLU A 145 1.86 5.32 6.23
N ALA A 146 0.98 6.20 5.72
CA ALA A 146 0.39 6.05 4.40
C ALA A 146 1.46 5.96 3.31
N LYS A 147 2.45 6.88 3.32
CA LYS A 147 3.58 6.87 2.37
C LYS A 147 4.44 5.62 2.47
N SER A 148 4.77 5.19 3.69
CA SER A 148 5.55 3.97 3.91
C SER A 148 4.82 2.71 3.44
N LYS A 149 3.48 2.66 3.59
CA LYS A 149 2.66 1.57 3.10
C LYS A 149 2.63 1.53 1.58
N GLU A 150 2.45 2.68 0.95
CA GLU A 150 2.44 2.81 -0.51
C GLU A 150 3.78 2.36 -1.13
N SER A 151 4.90 2.88 -0.64
CA SER A 151 6.22 2.48 -1.14
C SER A 151 6.55 1.01 -0.86
N LYS A 152 6.08 0.45 0.26
CA LYS A 152 6.19 -0.99 0.52
C LYS A 152 5.43 -1.82 -0.51
N ILE A 153 4.24 -1.39 -0.91
CA ILE A 153 3.44 -2.06 -1.94
C ILE A 153 4.19 -2.03 -3.28
N SER A 154 4.68 -0.85 -3.71
CA SER A 154 5.45 -0.73 -4.95
C SER A 154 6.71 -1.61 -4.94
N TYR A 155 7.47 -1.60 -3.85
CA TYR A 155 8.65 -2.46 -3.68
C TYR A 155 8.29 -3.94 -3.79
N ASN A 156 7.22 -4.39 -3.13
CA ASN A 156 6.80 -5.79 -3.16
C ASN A 156 6.30 -6.23 -4.55
N ILE A 157 5.65 -5.34 -5.31
CA ILE A 157 5.22 -5.62 -6.68
C ILE A 157 6.44 -5.87 -7.57
N LEU A 158 7.40 -4.93 -7.57
CA LEU A 158 8.63 -5.06 -8.36
C LEU A 158 9.48 -6.26 -7.94
N LEU A 159 9.53 -6.54 -6.63
CA LEU A 159 10.23 -7.71 -6.10
C LEU A 159 9.60 -8.99 -6.66
N ARG A 160 8.27 -9.10 -6.66
CA ARG A 160 7.55 -10.24 -7.23
C ARG A 160 7.80 -10.36 -8.73
N GLN A 161 7.69 -9.28 -9.50
CA GLN A 161 7.97 -9.27 -10.93
C GLN A 161 9.40 -9.75 -11.24
N SER A 162 10.38 -9.30 -10.45
CA SER A 162 11.77 -9.72 -10.62
C SER A 162 11.99 -11.22 -10.36
N TYR A 163 11.20 -11.82 -9.46
CA TYR A 163 11.20 -13.27 -9.23
C TYR A 163 10.51 -14.04 -10.36
N GLU A 164 9.35 -13.56 -10.82
CA GLU A 164 8.59 -14.18 -11.91
C GLU A 164 9.39 -14.20 -13.23
N MET A 165 10.23 -13.18 -13.45
CA MET A 165 11.14 -13.09 -14.60
C MET A 165 12.51 -13.75 -14.35
N ASN A 166 12.70 -14.38 -13.20
CA ASN A 166 13.96 -15.05 -12.83
C ASN A 166 15.20 -14.13 -12.91
N CYS A 167 15.00 -12.81 -12.78
CA CYS A 167 16.08 -11.82 -12.89
C CYS A 167 17.07 -11.89 -11.72
N LEU A 168 16.64 -12.42 -10.57
CA LEU A 168 17.44 -12.53 -9.36
C LEU A 168 18.33 -13.78 -9.29
N VAL A 169 18.18 -14.72 -10.24
CA VAL A 169 18.97 -15.97 -10.28
C VAL A 169 20.18 -15.85 -11.22
N LYS A 170 20.21 -14.84 -12.11
CA LYS A 170 21.26 -14.66 -13.13
C LYS A 170 22.49 -13.83 -12.68
N LYS A 171 22.65 -13.53 -11.38
CA LYS A 171 23.81 -12.76 -10.86
C LYS A 171 24.91 -13.63 -10.29
#